data_AF-A0A8I0HD11-F1
#
_entry.id   AF-A0A8I0HD11-F1
#
_cell.length_a   1.000
_cell.length_b   1.000
_cell.length_c   1.000
_cell.angle_alpha   90.00
_cell.angle_beta   90.00
_cell.angle_gamma   90.00
#
_symmetry.space_group_name_H-M   'P 1'
#
loop_
_entity.id
_entity.type
_entity.pdbx_description
1 polymer ?
#
loop_
_entity_poly.entity_id
_entity_poly.type
_entity_poly.pdbx_seq_one_letter_code
_entity_poly.pdbx_strand_id
1 'polypeptide(L)' 'LVKQLIHDTPVLLLDDVLSELDSNRQNYLLNSIHDIQTIITCTGLDEFVKNRFHINKVFFVREGTIAEQ' A
#
# COMPACT_ATOMS: atom_id res chain seq x y z
N LEU A 1 0.83 -6.55 -17.66
CA LEU A 1 -0.48 -6.78 -18.29
C LEU A 1 -1.34 -5.51 -18.33
N VAL A 2 -1.88 -5.01 -17.22
CA VAL A 2 -2.78 -3.82 -17.23
C VAL A 2 -2.16 -2.60 -17.92
N LYS A 3 -0.92 -2.23 -17.54
CA LYS A 3 -0.14 -1.16 -18.19
C LYS A 3 0.01 -1.31 -19.71
N GLN A 4 0.11 -2.55 -20.21
CA GLN A 4 0.20 -2.83 -21.65
C GLN A 4 -1.15 -2.73 -22.35
N LEU A 5 -2.24 -3.07 -21.66
CA LEU A 5 -3.60 -3.00 -22.20
C LEU A 5 -4.10 -1.56 -22.31
N ILE A 6 -3.82 -0.74 -21.30
CA ILE A 6 -4.27 0.66 -21.25
C ILE A 6 -3.27 1.64 -21.86
N HIS A 7 -2.06 1.16 -22.20
CA HIS A 7 -0.94 1.96 -22.70
C HIS A 7 -0.56 3.15 -21.79
N ASP A 8 -0.78 3.01 -20.48
CA ASP A 8 -0.53 4.03 -19.46
C ASP A 8 -0.20 3.38 -18.10
N THR A 9 0.37 4.14 -17.16
CA THR A 9 0.64 3.67 -15.79
C THR A 9 -0.64 3.72 -14.97
N PRO A 10 -1.15 2.57 -14.47
CA PRO A 10 -2.39 2.56 -13.71
C PRO A 10 -2.21 3.17 -12.33
N VAL A 11 -3.33 3.57 -11.71
CA VAL A 11 -3.41 3.78 -10.26
C VAL A 11 -3.86 2.48 -9.62
N LEU A 12 -3.15 2.02 -8.60
CA LEU A 12 -3.51 0.84 -7.82
C LEU A 12 -4.24 1.25 -6.54
N LEU A 13 -5.36 0.59 -6.27
CA LEU A 13 -6.08 0.66 -5.01
C LEU A 13 -6.15 -0.77 -4.45
N LEU A 14 -5.48 -1.01 -3.33
CA LEU A 14 -5.40 -2.32 -2.68
C LEU A 14 -6.17 -2.27 -1.36
N ASP A 15 -7.19 -3.12 -1.22
CA ASP A 15 -8.08 -3.10 -0.06
C ASP A 15 -7.72 -4.20 0.95
N ASP A 16 -7.43 -3.80 2.19
CA ASP A 16 -7.05 -4.63 3.35
C ASP A 16 -5.99 -5.72 3.11
N VAL A 17 -5.20 -5.59 2.04
CA VAL A 17 -4.30 -6.66 1.59
C VAL A 17 -3.15 -6.95 2.55
N LEU A 18 -2.70 -5.96 3.33
CA LEU A 18 -1.52 -6.15 4.19
C LEU A 18 -1.83 -6.98 5.43
N SER A 19 -3.05 -6.88 5.97
CA SER A 19 -3.46 -7.61 7.16
C SER A 19 -3.62 -9.12 6.90
N GLU A 20 -3.86 -9.52 5.64
CA GLU A 20 -3.98 -10.92 5.22
C GLU A 20 -2.64 -11.61 4.90
N LEU A 21 -1.54 -10.86 4.84
CA LEU A 21 -0.25 -11.36 4.38
C LEU A 21 0.75 -11.54 5.52
N ASP A 22 1.53 -12.62 5.45
CA ASP A 22 2.74 -12.75 6.26
C ASP A 22 3.81 -11.72 5.84
N SER A 23 4.77 -11.44 6.72
CA SER A 23 5.78 -10.39 6.52
C SER A 23 6.60 -10.57 5.24
N ASN A 24 6.85 -11.80 4.77
CA ASN A 24 7.61 -12.02 3.53
C ASN A 24 6.78 -11.61 2.32
N ARG A 25 5.48 -11.95 2.32
CA ARG A 25 4.55 -11.56 1.26
C ARG A 25 4.27 -10.06 1.26
N GLN A 26 4.15 -9.43 2.43
CA GLN A 26 4.04 -7.98 2.55
C GLN A 26 5.25 -7.31 1.89
N ASN A 27 6.47 -7.74 2.23
CA ASN A 27 7.69 -7.22 1.60
C ASN A 27 7.71 -7.44 0.10
N TYR A 28 7.31 -8.62 -0.38
CA TYR A 28 7.23 -8.90 -1.81
C TYR A 28 6.24 -7.98 -2.53
N LEU A 29 5.04 -7.77 -1.96
CA LEU A 29 4.02 -6.87 -2.51
C LEU A 29 4.56 -5.44 -2.59
N LEU A 30 5.07 -4.92 -1.47
CA LEU A 30 5.60 -3.55 -1.39
C LEU A 30 6.75 -3.33 -2.39
N ASN A 31 7.67 -4.29 -2.51
CA ASN A 31 8.74 -4.22 -3.50
C ASN A 31 8.25 -4.35 -4.95
N SER A 32 7.08 -4.94 -5.21
CA SER A 32 6.56 -5.16 -6.57
C SER A 32 5.76 -3.97 -7.11
N ILE A 33 5.28 -3.09 -6.24
CA ILE A 33 4.46 -1.92 -6.60
C ILE A 33 5.28 -0.63 -6.76
N HIS A 34 6.61 -0.72 -6.80
CA HIS A 34 7.48 0.42 -7.09
C HIS A 34 7.09 1.06 -8.44
N ASP A 35 7.23 2.38 -8.53
CA ASP A 35 6.94 3.19 -9.73
C ASP A 35 5.48 3.15 -10.23
N ILE A 36 4.55 2.76 -9.36
CA ILE A 36 3.11 2.82 -9.62
C ILE A 36 2.43 3.60 -8.50
N GLN A 37 1.59 4.58 -8.85
CA GLN A 37 0.79 5.29 -7.86
C GLN A 37 -0.15 4.29 -7.16
N THR A 38 0.08 4.08 -5.87
CA THR A 38 -0.62 3.04 -5.12
C THR A 38 -1.21 3.59 -3.82
N ILE A 39 -2.48 3.28 -3.59
CA ILE A 39 -3.18 3.50 -2.32
C ILE A 39 -3.45 2.12 -1.71
N ILE A 40 -3.08 1.94 -0.45
CA ILE A 40 -3.28 0.69 0.28
C ILE A 40 -4.11 1.00 1.52
N THR A 41 -5.19 0.26 1.73
CA THR A 41 -5.91 0.24 3.01
C THR A 41 -5.45 -0.99 3.80
N CYS A 42 -5.36 -0.85 5.12
CA CYS A 42 -5.05 -1.95 6.02
C CYS A 42 -5.56 -1.64 7.41
N THR A 43 -6.09 -2.65 8.09
CA THR A 43 -6.57 -2.53 9.48
C THR A 43 -5.46 -2.48 10.52
N GLY A 44 -4.26 -2.97 10.17
CA GLY A 44 -3.05 -2.89 10.99
C GLY A 44 -1.86 -2.50 10.13
N LEU A 45 -1.16 -1.44 10.52
CA LEU A 45 0.12 -1.07 9.91
C LEU A 45 1.22 -1.52 10.86
N ASP A 46 1.90 -2.60 10.51
CA ASP A 46 3.00 -3.13 11.30
C ASP A 46 4.22 -2.17 11.26
N GLU A 47 5.00 -2.11 12.33
CA GLU A 47 6.18 -1.24 12.43
C GLU A 47 7.21 -1.56 11.33
N PHE A 48 7.17 -2.79 10.83
CA PHE A 48 7.90 -3.27 9.67
C PHE A 48 7.65 -2.45 8.39
N VAL A 49 6.43 -1.98 8.14
CA VAL A 49 6.08 -1.26 6.90
C VAL A 49 6.66 0.15 6.91
N LYS A 50 6.65 0.82 8.07
CA LYS A 50 7.15 2.20 8.22
C LYS A 50 8.65 2.34 7.96
N ASN A 51 9.44 1.31 8.29
CA ASN A 51 10.90 1.39 8.23
C ASN A 51 11.50 0.90 6.90
N ARG A 52 10.72 0.21 6.07
CA ARG A 52 11.23 -0.51 4.88
C ARG A 52 10.90 0.16 3.56
N PHE A 53 9.96 1.11 3.53
CA PHE A 53 9.55 1.79 2.32
C PHE A 53 9.55 3.30 2.50
N HIS A 54 9.86 4.03 1.43
CA HIS A 54 9.63 5.47 1.39
C HIS A 54 8.13 5.68 1.22
N ILE A 55 7.39 5.63 2.32
CA ILE A 55 5.97 5.91 2.32
C ILE A 55 5.82 7.43 2.23
N ASN A 56 5.27 7.91 1.12
CA ASN A 56 5.09 9.34 0.92
C ASN A 56 4.12 9.97 1.93
N LYS A 57 3.02 9.27 2.22
CA LYS A 57 1.95 9.74 3.12
C LYS A 57 1.31 8.56 3.84
N VAL A 58 1.05 8.71 5.13
CA VAL A 58 0.29 7.76 5.94
C VAL A 58 -0.94 8.46 6.49
N PHE A 59 -2.10 7.84 6.35
CA PHE A 59 -3.36 8.34 6.91
C PHE A 59 -3.93 7.33 7.90
N PHE A 60 -4.22 7.77 9.11
CA PHE A 60 -4.92 6.99 10.12
C PHE A 60 -6.40 7.30 10.06
N VAL A 61 -7.22 6.27 9.89
CA VAL A 61 -8.68 6.37 9.97
C VAL A 61 -9.14 5.72 11.28
N ARG A 62 -9.75 6.50 12.17
CA ARG A 62 -10.29 6.04 13.46
C ARG A 62 -11.59 6.76 13.76
N GLU A 63 -12.62 6.02 14.17
CA GLU A 63 -13.92 6.58 14.56
C GLU A 63 -14.51 7.55 13.51
N GLY A 64 -14.37 7.20 12.22
CA GLY A 64 -14.86 8.02 11.11
C GLY A 64 -14.03 9.29 10.83
N THR A 65 -12.91 9.49 11.52
CA THR A 65 -12.01 10.65 11.38
C THR A 65 -10.68 10.24 10.74
N ILE A 66 -10.12 11.13 9.90
CA ILE A 66 -8.84 10.93 9.20
C ILE A 66 -7.78 11.87 9.78
N ALA A 67 -6.59 11.36 10.08
CA ALA A 67 -5.40 12.13 10.47
C ALA A 67 -4.18 11.73 9.61
N GLU A 68 -3.47 12.70 9.06
CA GLU A 68 -2.19 12.49 8.36
C GLU A 68 -1.05 12.37 9.38
N GLN A 69 -0.12 11.43 9.17
CA GLN A 69 1.09 11.26 9.97
C GLN A 69 2.25 12.09 9.42
#